data_AF-R5I313-F1
#
_entry.id   AF-R5I313-F1
#
_cell.length_a   1.000
_cell.length_b   1.000
_cell.length_c   1.000
_cell.angle_alpha   90.00
_cell.angle_beta   90.00
_cell.angle_gamma   90.00
#
_symmetry.space_group_name_H-M   'P 1'
#
loop_
_entity.id
_entity.type
_entity.pdbx_description
1 polymer ?
#
loop_
_entity_poly.entity_id
_entity_poly.type
_entity_poly.pdbx_seq_one_letter_code
_entity_poly.pdbx_strand_id
1 'polypeptide(L)'
;MKETNSSFVQKGDTLYLVTSSEAVDYLNSSIDSGFITSLHRISGKGIFHSLVECCRDKALGFDITGDSDLTDEEFLYGNTKYVAIVSVNNDQEGDFVNFMFNHGIETTLLGHVTKGELRMDDHSYGFISEYAGKTA
;
A
#
# COMPACT_ATOMS: atom_id res chain seq x y z
N MET A 1 4.88 -10.20 -12.02
CA MET A 1 4.34 -8.83 -11.89
C MET A 1 5.12 -7.95 -12.86
N LYS A 2 4.44 -7.15 -13.67
CA LYS A 2 5.08 -6.18 -14.56
C LYS A 2 5.84 -5.13 -13.75
N GLU A 3 6.90 -4.56 -14.33
CA GLU A 3 7.54 -3.40 -13.74
C GLU A 3 6.57 -2.21 -13.78
N THR A 4 6.34 -1.63 -12.61
CA THR A 4 5.58 -0.39 -12.42
C THR A 4 6.21 0.36 -11.26
N ASN A 5 5.76 1.59 -11.02
CA ASN A 5 6.23 2.37 -9.89
C ASN A 5 5.90 1.66 -8.58
N SER A 6 6.92 1.35 -7.77
CA SER A 6 6.76 0.71 -6.45
C SER A 6 6.69 1.71 -5.29
N SER A 7 6.72 3.01 -5.60
CA SER A 7 6.74 4.10 -4.64
C SER A 7 5.49 4.97 -4.76
N PHE A 8 4.99 5.49 -3.64
CA PHE A 8 3.83 6.35 -3.61
C PHE A 8 4.03 7.61 -4.46
N VAL A 9 2.97 8.02 -5.15
CA VAL A 9 3.06 9.05 -6.18
C VAL A 9 2.70 10.42 -5.62
N GLN A 10 1.58 10.53 -4.90
CA GLN A 10 1.06 11.80 -4.41
C GLN A 10 0.26 11.62 -3.10
N LYS A 11 0.13 12.72 -2.35
CA LYS A 11 -0.70 12.77 -1.14
C LYS A 11 -2.17 12.58 -1.51
N GLY A 12 -2.88 11.79 -0.71
CA GLY A 12 -4.31 11.58 -0.83
C GLY A 12 -4.69 10.39 -1.71
N ASP A 13 -3.72 9.71 -2.34
CA ASP A 13 -3.99 8.42 -2.97
C ASP A 13 -4.48 7.43 -1.91
N THR A 14 -5.52 6.67 -2.26
CA THR A 14 -6.11 5.61 -1.43
C THR A 14 -5.22 4.37 -1.50
N LEU A 15 -4.99 3.73 -0.36
CA LEU A 15 -4.15 2.55 -0.23
C LEU A 15 -5.01 1.30 -0.05
N TYR A 16 -4.69 0.25 -0.80
CA TYR A 16 -5.31 -1.08 -0.64
C TYR A 16 -4.27 -2.17 -0.45
N LEU A 17 -4.64 -3.18 0.33
CA LEU A 17 -3.97 -4.47 0.41
C LEU A 17 -4.68 -5.47 -0.50
N VAL A 18 -3.90 -6.37 -1.11
CA VAL A 18 -4.42 -7.38 -2.04
C VAL A 18 -4.12 -8.78 -1.53
N THR A 19 -5.15 -9.63 -1.42
CA THR A 19 -5.07 -10.96 -0.80
C THR A 19 -5.19 -12.06 -1.88
N SER A 20 -4.11 -12.39 -2.61
CA SER A 20 -3.92 -13.66 -3.35
C SER A 20 -2.81 -13.54 -4.39
N SER A 21 -2.03 -14.60 -4.62
CA SER A 21 -1.12 -14.69 -5.77
C SER A 21 -1.85 -14.78 -7.12
N GLU A 22 -3.12 -15.18 -7.13
CA GLU A 22 -3.97 -15.20 -8.32
C GLU A 22 -4.34 -13.77 -8.78
N ALA A 23 -4.14 -12.76 -7.92
CA ALA A 23 -4.36 -11.37 -8.26
C ALA A 23 -3.32 -10.82 -9.27
N VAL A 24 -2.21 -11.51 -9.52
CA VAL A 24 -1.09 -11.00 -10.31
C VAL A 24 -1.51 -10.56 -11.72
N ASP A 25 -2.36 -11.32 -12.40
CA ASP A 25 -2.80 -10.99 -13.76
C ASP A 25 -3.76 -9.79 -13.77
N TYR A 26 -4.60 -9.67 -12.75
CA TYR A 26 -5.51 -8.54 -12.58
C TYR A 26 -4.78 -7.26 -12.16
N LEU A 27 -3.72 -7.38 -11.36
CA LEU A 27 -2.83 -6.28 -11.03
C LEU A 27 -2.08 -5.78 -12.26
N ASN A 28 -1.57 -6.68 -13.11
CA ASN A 28 -0.96 -6.30 -14.39
C ASN A 28 -1.98 -5.57 -15.30
N SER A 29 -3.22 -6.07 -15.36
CA SER A 29 -4.29 -5.44 -16.15
C SER A 29 -4.67 -4.06 -15.61
N SER A 30 -4.64 -3.89 -14.28
CA SER A 30 -4.90 -2.60 -13.62
C SER A 30 -3.79 -1.58 -13.92
N ILE A 31 -2.54 -2.02 -14.00
CA ILE A 31 -1.41 -1.19 -14.46
C ILE A 31 -1.65 -0.75 -15.92
N ASP A 32 -1.96 -1.69 -16.80
CA ASP A 32 -2.15 -1.40 -18.23
C ASP A 32 -3.35 -0.45 -18.46
N SER A 33 -4.38 -0.55 -17.62
CA SER A 33 -5.59 0.28 -17.69
C SER A 33 -5.42 1.64 -16.99
N GLY A 34 -4.29 1.86 -16.29
CA GLY A 34 -4.03 3.10 -15.55
C GLY A 34 -4.86 3.25 -14.27
N PHE A 35 -5.46 2.16 -13.77
CA PHE A 35 -6.31 2.19 -12.57
C PHE A 35 -5.52 2.39 -11.27
N ILE A 36 -4.23 2.03 -11.25
CA ILE A 36 -3.38 2.14 -10.06
C ILE A 36 -2.18 3.04 -10.34
N THR A 37 -1.77 3.80 -9.32
CA THR A 37 -0.64 4.75 -9.38
C THR A 37 0.67 4.12 -8.95
N SER A 38 0.62 3.16 -8.02
CA SER A 38 1.80 2.38 -7.63
C SER A 38 1.41 0.97 -7.18
N LEU A 39 2.36 0.05 -7.28
CA LEU A 39 2.24 -1.31 -6.77
C LEU A 39 3.55 -1.72 -6.12
N HIS A 40 3.48 -2.08 -4.84
CA HIS A 40 4.60 -2.61 -4.08
C HIS A 40 4.30 -4.02 -3.60
N ARG A 41 5.15 -4.97 -3.95
CA ARG A 41 4.99 -6.36 -3.49
C ARG A 41 5.38 -6.46 -2.01
N ILE A 42 4.53 -7.05 -1.20
CA ILE A 42 4.87 -7.32 0.20
C ILE A 42 5.82 -8.53 0.24
N SER A 43 6.96 -8.34 0.92
CA SER A 43 7.96 -9.39 1.14
C SER A 43 7.93 -9.84 2.61
N GLY A 44 8.76 -10.81 3.00
CA GLY A 44 8.78 -11.39 4.35
C GLY A 44 9.20 -10.46 5.50
N LYS A 45 9.18 -9.13 5.30
CA LYS A 45 9.50 -8.11 6.31
C LYS A 45 8.26 -7.41 6.89
N GLY A 46 7.06 -7.84 6.50
CA GLY A 46 5.78 -7.31 6.99
C GLY A 46 5.30 -6.05 6.25
N ILE A 47 4.09 -5.61 6.60
CA ILE A 47 3.38 -4.49 5.97
C ILE A 47 4.10 -3.17 6.24
N PHE A 48 4.53 -2.93 7.49
CA PHE A 48 5.15 -1.66 7.87
C PHE A 48 6.42 -1.37 7.06
N HIS A 49 7.31 -2.37 6.93
CA HIS A 49 8.54 -2.22 6.17
C HIS A 49 8.24 -1.91 4.70
N SER A 50 7.27 -2.62 4.10
CA SER A 50 6.86 -2.37 2.71
C SER A 50 6.25 -0.98 2.53
N LEU A 51 5.44 -0.48 3.46
CA LEU A 51 4.92 0.88 3.42
C LEU A 51 6.04 1.93 3.50
N VAL A 52 7.02 1.74 4.39
CA VAL A 52 8.19 2.61 4.49
C VAL A 52 8.98 2.61 3.18
N GLU A 53 9.17 1.45 2.54
CA GLU A 53 9.81 1.35 1.23
C GLU A 53 9.05 2.15 0.15
N CYS A 54 7.72 2.08 0.14
CA CYS A 54 6.88 2.86 -0.78
C CYS A 54 7.05 4.38 -0.61
N CYS A 55 7.36 4.83 0.60
CA CYS A 55 7.37 6.25 0.96
C CYS A 55 8.68 6.97 0.58
N ARG A 56 9.79 6.23 0.49
CA ARG A 56 11.17 6.78 0.48
C ARG A 56 11.44 7.74 -0.67
N ASP A 57 11.09 7.36 -1.90
CA ASP A 57 11.54 8.09 -3.10
C ASP A 57 11.00 9.51 -3.17
N LYS A 58 9.83 9.77 -2.57
CA LYS A 58 9.16 11.08 -2.60
C LYS A 58 9.01 11.74 -1.24
N ALA A 59 9.60 11.16 -0.19
CA ALA A 59 9.43 11.60 1.19
C ALA A 59 7.94 11.79 1.57
N LEU A 60 7.09 10.86 1.14
CA LEU A 60 5.67 10.80 1.52
C LEU A 60 5.51 9.95 2.77
N GLY A 61 4.30 9.93 3.32
CA GLY A 61 3.96 9.07 4.46
C GLY A 61 2.67 8.32 4.21
N PHE A 62 2.13 7.70 5.26
CA PHE A 62 0.87 6.97 5.20
C PHE A 62 0.10 7.15 6.50
N ASP A 63 -1.22 7.04 6.38
CA ASP A 63 -2.14 6.98 7.50
C ASP A 63 -3.09 5.82 7.24
N ILE A 64 -2.98 4.80 8.08
CA ILE A 64 -3.61 3.50 7.87
C ILE A 64 -4.44 3.07 9.08
N THR A 65 -5.34 2.13 8.84
CA THR A 65 -6.13 1.47 9.87
C THR A 65 -5.73 0.00 9.94
N GLY A 66 -5.45 -0.48 11.14
CA GLY A 66 -5.08 -1.87 11.40
C GLY A 66 -6.25 -2.84 11.21
N ASP A 67 -5.94 -4.14 11.25
CA ASP A 67 -6.96 -5.20 11.27
C ASP A 67 -7.42 -5.43 12.72
N SER A 68 -8.71 -5.24 13.00
CA SER A 68 -9.26 -5.35 14.36
C SER A 68 -9.19 -6.76 14.96
N ASP A 69 -8.98 -7.77 14.12
CA ASP A 69 -8.84 -9.17 14.57
C ASP A 69 -7.40 -9.52 14.96
N LEU A 70 -6.43 -8.63 14.71
CA LEU A 70 -5.01 -8.80 14.99
C LEU A 70 -4.49 -7.74 15.96
N THR A 71 -3.41 -8.04 16.66
CA THR A 71 -2.64 -6.97 17.32
C THR A 71 -1.88 -6.13 16.30
N ASP A 72 -1.61 -4.88 16.63
CA ASP A 72 -0.77 -3.97 15.84
C ASP A 72 0.55 -4.61 15.38
N GLU A 73 1.24 -5.32 16.28
CA GLU A 73 2.49 -6.01 15.95
C GLU A 73 2.29 -7.15 14.95
N GLU A 74 1.25 -7.97 15.13
CA GLU A 74 0.92 -9.07 14.22
C GLU A 74 0.53 -8.56 12.84
N PHE A 75 -0.25 -7.49 12.77
CA PHE A 75 -0.64 -6.87 11.51
C PHE A 75 0.55 -6.25 10.77
N LEU A 76 1.36 -5.44 11.48
CA LEU A 76 2.44 -4.67 10.87
C LEU A 76 3.66 -5.52 10.51
N TYR A 77 4.01 -6.49 11.36
CA TYR A 77 5.30 -7.20 11.30
C TYR A 77 5.16 -8.73 11.20
N GLY A 78 3.95 -9.27 11.41
CA GLY A 78 3.69 -10.70 11.32
C GLY A 78 3.70 -11.23 9.89
N ASN A 79 3.46 -12.55 9.78
CA ASN A 79 3.24 -13.18 8.49
C ASN A 79 1.89 -12.75 7.94
N THR A 80 1.91 -12.06 6.81
CA THR A 80 0.71 -11.52 6.20
C THR A 80 0.19 -12.40 5.06
N LYS A 81 -1.14 -12.43 4.92
CA LYS A 81 -1.84 -13.01 3.76
C LYS A 81 -1.77 -12.11 2.52
N TYR A 82 -1.40 -10.85 2.69
CA TYR A 82 -1.38 -9.87 1.62
C TYR A 82 -0.13 -10.02 0.75
N VAL A 83 -0.30 -9.89 -0.56
CA VAL A 83 0.80 -10.04 -1.54
C VAL A 83 1.33 -8.71 -2.03
N ALA A 84 0.52 -7.64 -1.96
CA ALA A 84 0.87 -6.33 -2.47
C ALA A 84 0.12 -5.21 -1.75
N ILE A 85 0.74 -4.03 -1.77
CA ILE A 85 0.16 -2.72 -1.45
C ILE A 85 0.01 -1.99 -2.78
N VAL A 86 -1.17 -1.45 -3.05
CA VAL A 86 -1.42 -0.60 -4.21
C VAL A 86 -1.87 0.78 -3.75
N SER A 87 -1.42 1.82 -4.46
CA SER A 87 -2.00 3.15 -4.36
C SER A 87 -2.86 3.43 -5.59
N VAL A 88 -3.96 4.15 -5.36
CA VAL A 88 -4.94 4.50 -6.38
C VAL A 88 -5.30 5.97 -6.20
N ASN A 89 -5.29 6.75 -7.28
CA ASN A 89 -5.79 8.13 -7.17
C ASN A 89 -7.32 8.13 -7.06
N ASN A 90 -7.87 9.17 -6.43
CA ASN A 90 -9.31 9.28 -6.18
C ASN A 90 -10.18 9.13 -7.44
N ASP A 91 -9.70 9.61 -8.60
CA ASP A 91 -10.47 9.52 -9.85
C ASP A 91 -10.57 8.10 -10.41
N GLN A 92 -9.70 7.18 -10.01
CA GLN A 92 -9.67 5.78 -10.47
C GLN A 92 -10.08 4.78 -9.39
N GLU A 93 -10.32 5.22 -8.16
CA GLU A 93 -10.68 4.33 -7.05
C GLU A 93 -11.91 3.46 -7.37
N GLY A 94 -12.96 4.08 -7.91
CA GLY A 94 -14.17 3.36 -8.31
C GLY A 94 -13.92 2.31 -9.40
N ASP A 95 -13.12 2.66 -10.42
CA ASP A 95 -12.80 1.75 -11.53
C ASP A 95 -11.94 0.58 -11.05
N PHE A 96 -10.94 0.84 -10.21
CA PHE A 96 -10.09 -0.19 -9.60
C PHE A 96 -10.91 -1.16 -8.74
N VAL A 97 -11.70 -0.65 -7.80
CA VAL A 97 -12.48 -1.49 -6.87
C VAL A 97 -13.50 -2.33 -7.64
N ASN A 98 -14.21 -1.73 -8.60
CA ASN A 98 -15.15 -2.46 -9.45
C ASN A 98 -14.47 -3.54 -10.29
N PHE A 99 -13.30 -3.22 -10.88
CA PHE A 99 -12.54 -4.18 -11.67
C PHE A 99 -12.12 -5.39 -10.82
N MET A 100 -11.54 -5.16 -9.64
CA MET A 100 -11.10 -6.25 -8.76
C MET A 100 -12.27 -7.08 -8.26
N PHE A 101 -13.36 -6.43 -7.83
CA PHE A 101 -14.57 -7.09 -7.36
C PHE A 101 -15.22 -7.98 -8.44
N ASN A 102 -15.36 -7.47 -9.67
CA ASN A 102 -15.97 -8.22 -10.78
C ASN A 102 -15.17 -9.46 -11.18
N HIS A 103 -13.89 -9.53 -10.82
CA HIS A 103 -13.02 -10.69 -11.04
C HIS A 103 -12.81 -11.53 -9.78
N GLY A 104 -13.55 -11.26 -8.69
CA GLY A 104 -13.49 -12.01 -7.45
C GLY A 104 -12.18 -11.82 -6.68
N ILE A 105 -11.45 -10.73 -6.92
CA ILE A 105 -10.21 -10.45 -6.20
C ILE A 105 -10.50 -9.58 -4.99
N GLU A 106 -10.17 -10.12 -3.81
CA GLU A 106 -10.33 -9.42 -2.55
C GLU A 106 -9.28 -8.31 -2.39
N THR A 107 -9.78 -7.12 -2.06
CA THR A 107 -8.96 -5.97 -1.68
C THR A 107 -9.45 -5.42 -0.34
N THR A 108 -8.51 -5.00 0.50
CA THR A 108 -8.80 -4.39 1.80
C THR A 108 -8.38 -2.93 1.73
N LEU A 109 -9.32 -2.00 1.99
CA LEU A 109 -8.99 -0.60 2.17
C LEU A 109 -8.07 -0.46 3.39
N LEU A 110 -6.88 0.08 3.17
CA LEU A 110 -5.86 0.21 4.21
C LEU A 110 -5.79 1.63 4.77
N GLY A 111 -5.99 2.65 3.94
CA GLY A 111 -5.84 4.04 4.35
C GLY A 111 -5.46 4.95 3.19
N HIS A 112 -4.58 5.92 3.42
CA HIS A 112 -4.20 6.89 2.40
C HIS A 112 -2.76 7.42 2.56
N VAL A 113 -2.23 7.99 1.48
CA VAL A 113 -0.90 8.61 1.45
C VAL A 113 -0.92 10.00 2.09
N THR A 114 0.04 10.29 2.98
CA THR A 114 0.22 11.57 3.65
C THR A 114 1.42 12.36 3.10
N LYS A 115 1.70 13.54 3.66
CA LYS A 115 2.87 14.37 3.30
C LYS A 115 4.17 13.97 4.01
N GLY A 116 4.21 12.86 4.76
CA GLY A 116 5.46 12.39 5.39
C GLY A 116 5.28 11.77 6.77
N GLU A 117 4.16 12.00 7.46
CA GLU A 117 3.88 11.33 8.73
C GLU A 117 3.47 9.87 8.49
N LEU A 118 3.98 8.97 9.33
CA LEU A 118 3.65 7.56 9.35
C LEU A 118 2.71 7.31 10.52
N ARG A 119 1.47 6.93 10.25
CA ARG A 119 0.44 6.78 11.28
C ARG A 119 -0.36 5.49 11.08
N MET A 120 -0.71 4.85 12.19
CA MET A 120 -1.69 3.77 12.22
C MET A 120 -2.63 3.98 13.40
N ASP A 121 -3.95 3.91 13.17
CA ASP A 121 -4.97 3.99 14.23
C ASP A 121 -4.75 5.18 15.19
N ASP A 122 -4.49 6.35 14.61
CA ASP A 122 -4.15 7.60 15.32
C ASP A 122 -2.82 7.58 16.12
N HIS A 123 -2.08 6.47 16.12
CA HIS A 123 -0.73 6.36 16.68
C HIS A 123 0.32 6.81 15.65
N SER A 124 1.10 7.83 16.01
CA SER A 124 2.20 8.32 15.17
C SER A 124 3.46 7.47 15.36
N TYR A 125 3.99 6.95 14.26
CA TYR A 125 5.28 6.25 14.17
C TYR A 125 6.41 7.20 13.73
N GLY A 126 6.18 8.53 13.76
CA GLY A 126 7.15 9.53 13.33
C GLY A 126 7.05 9.86 11.85
N PHE A 127 8.12 10.45 11.30
CA PHE A 127 8.14 10.91 9.91
C PHE A 127 9.06 10.06 9.04
N ILE A 128 8.72 9.90 7.76
CA ILE A 128 9.54 9.14 6.79
C ILE A 128 11.00 9.62 6.74
N SER A 129 11.27 10.89 7.01
CA SER A 129 12.63 11.46 7.08
C SER A 129 13.52 10.81 8.15
N GLU A 130 12.92 10.16 9.14
CA GLU A 130 13.63 9.42 10.20
C GLU A 130 14.03 8.01 9.73
N TYR A 131 13.34 7.49 8.71
CA TYR A 131 13.53 6.14 8.14
C TYR A 131 14.27 6.15 6.79
N ALA A 132 14.20 7.26 6.06
CA ALA A 132 15.04 7.58 4.91
C ALA A 132 16.39 8.05 5.45
N GLY A 133 17.26 7.10 5.77
CA GLY A 133 18.50 7.35 6.51
C GLY A 133 19.22 8.62 6.08
N LYS A 134 19.65 9.42 7.07
CA LYS A 134 20.73 10.37 6.90
C LYS A 134 21.87 9.63 6.20
N THR A 135 22.15 9.98 4.95
CA THR A 135 23.49 9.79 4.39
C THR A 135 24.43 10.59 5.27
N ALA A 136 25.05 9.90 6.24
CA ALA A 136 26.28 10.36 6.86
C ALA A 136 27.43 10.17 5.87
#